data_AF-A0A9N9JZ67-F1
#
_entry.id   AF-A0A9N9JZ67-F1
#
_cell.length_a   1.000
_cell.length_b   1.000
_cell.length_c   1.000
_cell.angle_alpha   90.00
_cell.angle_beta   90.00
_cell.angle_gamma   90.00
#
_symmetry.space_group_name_H-M   'P 1'
#
loop_
_entity.id
_entity.type
_entity.pdbx_description
1 polymer ?
#
loop_
_entity_poly.entity_id
_entity_poly.type
_entity_poly.pdbx_seq_one_letter_code
_entity_poly.pdbx_strand_id
1 'polypeptide(L)' 'EREQIIPGTPVDYANLYMKCWESEPEKRPALYEILTELERLSKEIKILSVINNSV' A
#
# COMPACT_ATOMS: atom_id res chain seq x y z
N GLU A 1 -11.42 14.31 10.54
CA GLU A 1 -10.02 13.80 10.59
C GLU A 1 -9.86 12.63 9.64
N ARG A 2 -8.61 12.24 9.34
CA ARG A 2 -8.31 11.00 8.64
C ARG A 2 -8.09 9.87 9.66
N GLU A 3 -8.25 8.64 9.22
CA GLU A 3 -8.00 7.47 10.05
C GLU A 3 -6.54 7.39 10.49
N GLN A 4 -6.31 6.79 11.66
CA GLN A 4 -4.98 6.39 12.10
C GLN A 4 -4.61 5.06 11.45
N ILE A 5 -3.32 4.84 11.20
CA ILE A 5 -2.84 3.56 10.67
C ILE A 5 -3.19 2.45 11.67
N ILE A 6 -3.91 1.44 11.20
CA ILE A 6 -4.29 0.29 12.02
C ILE A 6 -3.04 -0.58 12.27
N PRO A 7 -2.73 -0.96 13.53
CA PRO A 7 -1.62 -1.86 13.83
C PRO A 7 -1.67 -3.16 13.00
N GLY A 8 -0.53 -3.54 12.42
CA GLY A 8 -0.43 -4.71 11.53
C GLY A 8 -0.72 -4.42 10.06
N THR A 9 -1.14 -3.19 9.71
CA THR A 9 -1.21 -2.76 8.31
C THR A 9 0.20 -2.75 7.71
N PRO A 10 0.43 -3.34 6.51
CA PRO A 10 1.70 -3.23 5.82
C PRO A 10 2.04 -1.76 5.57
N VAL A 11 3.25 -1.36 5.94
CA VAL A 11 3.71 0.05 5.89
C VAL A 11 3.54 0.65 4.50
N ASP A 12 3.87 -0.10 3.45
CA ASP A 12 3.78 0.41 2.08
C ASP A 12 2.33 0.56 1.60
N TYR A 13 1.42 -0.30 2.06
CA TYR A 13 -0.01 -0.11 1.80
C TYR A 13 -0.53 1.12 2.53
N ALA A 14 -0.07 1.36 3.77
CA ALA A 14 -0.41 2.57 4.51
C ALA A 14 0.06 3.84 3.80
N ASN A 15 1.32 3.84 3.35
CA ASN A 15 1.88 4.95 2.59
C ASN A 15 1.09 5.21 1.30
N LEU A 16 0.67 4.16 0.59
CA LEU A 16 -0.14 4.29 -0.63
C LEU A 16 -1.48 4.98 -0.36
N TYR A 17 -2.29 4.49 0.59
CA TYR A 17 -3.60 5.12 0.84
C TYR A 17 -3.46 6.52 1.44
N MET A 18 -2.42 6.78 2.23
CA MET A 18 -2.13 8.13 2.74
C MET A 18 -1.87 9.10 1.59
N LYS A 19 -1.09 8.68 0.58
CA LYS A 19 -0.83 9.47 -0.64
C LYS A 19 -2.11 9.70 -1.46
N CYS A 20 -3.02 8.73 -1.52
CA CYS A 20 -4.34 8.91 -2.14
C CYS A 20 -5.21 9.95 -1.43
N TRP A 21 -4.96 10.19 -0.14
CA TRP A 21 -5.67 11.18 0.68
C TRP A 21 -4.98 12.53 0.78
N GLU A 22 -4.00 12.81 -0.09
CA GLU A 22 -3.36 14.12 -0.15
C GLU A 22 -4.38 15.26 -0.23
N SER A 23 -4.11 16.30 0.55
CA SER A 23 -5.03 17.43 0.68
C SER A 23 -5.11 18.23 -0.62
N GLU A 24 -3.97 18.35 -1.29
CA GLU A 24 -3.80 18.90 -2.63
C GLU A 24 -4.17 17.83 -3.68
N PRO A 25 -5.27 18.01 -4.45
CA PRO A 25 -5.74 17.02 -5.42
C PRO A 25 -4.70 16.62 -6.47
N GLU A 26 -3.86 17.56 -6.88
CA GLU A 26 -2.78 17.40 -7.85
C GLU A 26 -1.62 16.52 -7.36
N LYS A 27 -1.49 16.34 -6.04
CA LYS A 27 -0.49 15.44 -5.44
C LYS A 27 -1.00 14.00 -5.33
N ARG A 28 -2.28 13.76 -5.59
CA ARG A 28 -2.86 12.42 -5.54
C ARG A 28 -2.36 11.61 -6.75
N PRO A 29 -2.03 10.33 -6.54
CA PRO A 29 -1.65 9.45 -7.63
C PRO A 29 -2.84 9.24 -8.58
N ALA A 30 -2.53 9.09 -9.86
CA ALA A 30 -3.50 8.66 -10.84
C ALA A 30 -3.87 7.18 -10.61
N LEU A 31 -5.05 6.78 -11.09
CA LEU A 31 -5.55 5.41 -10.91
C LEU A 31 -4.58 4.33 -11.40
N TYR A 32 -3.87 4.58 -12.51
CA TYR A 32 -2.89 3.63 -13.04
C TYR A 32 -1.66 3.47 -12.12
N GLU A 33 -1.25 4.52 -11.42
CA GLU A 33 -0.14 4.47 -10.46
C GLU A 33 -0.55 3.68 -9.22
N ILE A 34 -1.78 3.91 -8.73
CA ILE A 34 -2.36 3.14 -7.63
C ILE A 34 -2.42 1.65 -7.98
N LEU A 35 -2.93 1.31 -9.17
CA LEU A 35 -3.01 -0.07 -9.64
C LEU A 35 -1.63 -0.73 -9.72
N THR A 36 -0.66 -0.03 -10.31
CA THR A 36 0.73 -0.51 -10.44
C THR A 36 1.33 -0.82 -9.07
N GLU A 37 1.12 0.06 -8.09
CA GLU A 37 1.66 -0.12 -6.74
C GLU A 37 0.96 -1.27 -6.00
N LEU A 38 -0.37 -1.39 -6.12
CA LEU A 38 -1.10 -2.52 -5.54
C LEU A 38 -0.63 -3.86 -6.12
N GLU A 39 -0.35 -3.94 -7.42
CA GLU A 39 0.21 -5.13 -8.06
C GLU A 39 1.61 -5.48 -7.53
N ARG A 40 2.46 -4.46 -7.33
CA ARG A 40 3.79 -4.63 -6.71
C ARG A 40 3.67 -5.21 -5.30
N LEU A 41 2.84 -4.59 -4.46
CA LEU A 41 2.61 -5.02 -3.07
C LEU A 41 2.02 -6.43 -2.99
N SER A 42 1.10 -6.77 -3.89
CA SER A 42 0.53 -8.12 -3.96
C SER A 42 1.58 -9.20 -4.24
N LYS A 43 2.58 -8.90 -5.09
CA LYS A 43 3.69 -9.82 -5.39
C LYS A 43 4.63 -9.98 -4.19
N GLU A 44 4.92 -8.91 -3.47
CA GLU A 44 5.80 -8.95 -2.29
C GLU A 44 5.16 -9.72 -1.14
N ILE A 45 3.87 -9.53 -0.90
CA ILE A 45 3.11 -10.31 0.10
C ILE A 45 3.15 -11.80 -0.24
N LYS A 46 3.01 -12.16 -1.52
CA LYS A 46 3.14 -13.55 -1.98
C LYS A 46 4.54 -14.10 -1.67
N ILE A 47 5.61 -13.36 -1.97
CA ILE A 47 6.99 -13.77 -1.66
C ILE A 47 7.16 -14.00 -0.15
N LEU A 48 6.71 -13.08 0.70
CA LEU A 48 6.78 -13.22 2.15
C LEU A 48 6.03 -14.46 2.64
N SER A 49 4.85 -14.76 2.08
CA SER A 49 4.08 -15.96 2.42
C SER A 49 4.80 -17.26 2.03
N VAL A 50 5.57 -17.27 0.93
CA VAL A 50 6.35 -18.45 0.52
C VAL A 50 7.54 -18.66 1.46
N ILE A 51 8.22 -17.58 1.84
CA ILE A 51 9.35 -17.64 2.77
C ILE A 51 8.88 -18.13 4.14
N ASN A 52 7.78 -17.59 4.67
CA ASN A 52 7.25 -17.95 5.99
C ASN A 52 6.68 -19.37 6.07
N ASN A 53 6.29 -19.98 4.95
CA ASN A 53 5.84 -21.38 4.90
C ASN A 53 7.00 -22.38 4.71
N SER A 54 8.23 -21.91 4.56
CA SER A 54 9.42 -22.73 4.29
C SER A 54 10.37 -22.87 5.49
N VAL A 55 9.96 -22.44 6.68
CA VAL A 55 10.70 -22.55 7.96
C VAL A 55 9.85 -23.22 9.03
#